data_AF-D8FID4-F1
#
_entry.id   AF-D8FID4-F1
#
_cell.length_a   1.000
_cell.length_b   1.000
_cell.length_c   1.000
_cell.angle_alpha   90.00
_cell.angle_beta   90.00
_cell.angle_gamma   90.00
#
_symmetry.space_group_name_H-M   'P 1'
#
loop_
_entity.id
_entity.type
_entity.pdbx_description
1 polymer ?
#
loop_
_entity_poly.entity_id
_entity_poly.type
_entity_poly.pdbx_seq_one_letter_code
_entity_poly.pdbx_strand_id
1 'polypeptide(L)'
;MKTSTTKKLKKFSVAIFWIVIWQIFALLINEEILIVSPFKVFLKTLENLQDKTFYLAIFNTSWKILMGFLLGLFIGVILSFISYKFKTFKDFIYPLVQFIKSVPVVSFIMLLLMFLNSKYLSVFIPAIMSFAIFYTNILEGLLSIDYKILEMAKIFSISTKNKLKYIYLHSLKPYLYSGASLAMGISFKAGLSAEVIGIADKTIGRMLYESKVYLDIANLFSYTFVAMIIAIIFEKIILFILRRFL
;
A
#
# COMPACT_ATOMS: atom_id res chain seq x y z
N MET A 1 -6.90 8.84 33.98
CA MET A 1 -6.71 9.72 32.81
C MET A 1 -5.24 10.09 32.48
N LYS A 2 -4.21 9.55 33.16
CA LYS A 2 -2.77 9.83 32.93
C LYS A 2 -2.04 8.90 31.93
N THR A 3 -2.74 8.02 31.22
CA THR A 3 -2.14 6.92 30.41
C THR A 3 -1.89 7.26 28.94
N SER A 4 -2.46 8.35 28.41
CA SER A 4 -2.35 8.74 26.99
C SER A 4 -1.08 9.56 26.70
N THR A 5 -0.76 10.53 27.56
CA THR A 5 0.40 11.40 27.42
C THR A 5 1.72 10.63 27.57
N THR A 6 1.83 9.75 28.56
CA THR A 6 3.00 8.90 28.78
C THR A 6 3.28 7.94 27.62
N LYS A 7 2.23 7.40 26.98
CA LYS A 7 2.36 6.56 25.77
C LYS A 7 2.85 7.37 24.55
N LYS A 8 2.38 8.61 24.37
CA LYS A 8 2.86 9.50 23.31
C LYS A 8 4.32 9.91 23.52
N LEU A 9 4.69 10.26 24.75
CA LEU A 9 6.07 10.56 25.16
C LEU A 9 7.00 9.36 24.89
N LYS A 10 6.59 8.14 25.25
CA LYS A 10 7.38 6.93 24.98
C LYS A 10 7.59 6.71 23.47
N LYS A 11 6.53 6.84 22.65
CA LYS A 11 6.66 6.71 21.19
C LYS A 11 7.59 7.77 20.59
N PHE A 12 7.51 9.00 21.07
CA PHE A 12 8.36 10.10 20.61
C PHE A 12 9.83 9.86 21.00
N SER A 13 10.09 9.41 22.23
CA SER A 13 11.45 9.06 22.68
C SER A 13 12.08 7.93 21.87
N VAL A 14 11.29 6.92 21.47
CA VAL A 14 11.77 5.82 20.61
C VAL A 14 12.09 6.32 19.21
N ALA A 15 11.28 7.23 18.65
CA ALA A 15 11.57 7.83 17.35
C ALA A 15 12.85 8.68 17.38
N ILE A 16 13.03 9.50 18.40
CA ILE A 16 14.25 10.31 18.60
C ILE A 16 15.46 9.40 18.72
N PHE A 17 15.38 8.32 19.49
CA PHE A 17 16.47 7.37 19.67
C PHE A 17 16.99 6.84 18.32
N TRP A 18 16.09 6.41 17.43
CA TRP A 18 16.49 5.93 16.10
C TRP A 18 17.04 7.03 15.18
N ILE A 19 16.50 8.25 15.27
CA ILE A 19 17.02 9.40 14.51
C ILE A 19 18.44 9.77 14.97
N VAL A 20 18.68 9.77 16.29
CA VAL A 20 19.99 10.05 16.88
C VAL A 20 20.99 8.98 16.48
N ILE A 21 20.60 7.70 16.50
CA ILE A 21 21.44 6.61 16.01
C ILE A 21 21.81 6.83 14.54
N TRP A 22 20.85 7.14 13.68
CA TRP A 22 21.12 7.40 12.27
C TRP A 22 22.06 8.60 12.08
N GLN A 23 21.87 9.68 12.83
CA GLN A 23 22.78 10.84 12.82
C GLN A 23 24.20 10.46 13.25
N ILE A 24 24.37 9.67 14.32
CA ILE A 24 25.68 9.22 14.80
C ILE A 24 26.37 8.36 13.72
N PHE A 25 25.67 7.41 13.12
CA PHE A 25 26.23 6.59 12.03
C PHE A 25 26.64 7.43 10.82
N ALA A 26 25.83 8.42 10.45
CA ALA A 26 26.17 9.35 9.36
C ALA A 26 27.46 10.14 9.66
N LEU A 27 27.66 10.58 10.91
CA LEU A 27 28.85 11.30 11.33
C LEU A 27 30.09 10.39 11.40
N LEU A 28 29.93 9.14 11.84
CA LEU A 28 31.04 8.18 11.96
C LEU A 28 31.59 7.73 10.60
N ILE A 29 30.73 7.61 9.59
CA ILE A 29 31.13 7.17 8.25
C ILE A 29 31.80 8.31 7.47
N ASN A 30 31.42 9.57 7.74
CA ASN A 30 31.99 10.81 7.18
C ASN A 30 32.15 10.84 5.63
N GLU A 31 31.50 9.91 4.94
CA GLU A 31 31.41 9.80 3.50
C GLU A 31 29.97 10.15 3.09
N GLU A 32 29.77 11.38 2.64
CA GLU A 32 28.44 11.89 2.27
C GLU A 32 27.84 11.17 1.05
N ILE A 33 28.70 10.51 0.27
CA ILE A 33 28.34 9.62 -0.83
C ILE A 33 27.82 8.26 -0.32
N LEU A 34 27.93 7.94 0.98
CA LEU A 34 27.44 6.69 1.54
C LEU A 34 26.22 6.92 2.44
N ILE A 35 26.27 7.90 3.34
CA ILE A 35 25.16 8.18 4.28
C ILE A 35 24.90 9.67 4.41
N VAL A 36 23.68 10.07 4.02
CA VAL A 36 23.20 11.45 4.19
C VAL A 36 22.54 11.59 5.56
N SER A 37 22.97 12.60 6.32
CA SER A 37 22.39 12.91 7.63
C SER A 37 20.89 13.28 7.52
N PRO A 38 20.04 12.89 8.49
CA PRO A 38 18.62 13.26 8.49
C PRO A 38 18.36 14.77 8.39
N PHE A 39 19.26 15.61 8.93
CA PHE A 39 19.16 17.06 8.80
C PHE A 39 19.31 17.53 7.35
N LYS A 40 20.27 16.98 6.60
CA LYS A 40 20.44 17.27 5.16
C LYS A 40 19.26 16.77 4.33
N VAL A 41 18.71 15.61 4.66
CA VAL A 41 17.48 15.11 4.02
C VAL A 41 16.34 16.11 4.19
N PHE A 42 16.14 16.62 5.41
CA PHE A 42 15.11 17.60 5.70
C PHE A 42 15.29 18.91 4.90
N LEU A 43 16.49 19.48 4.89
CA LEU A 43 16.80 20.67 4.11
C LEU A 43 16.55 20.44 2.62
N LYS A 44 17.00 19.29 2.08
CA LYS A 44 16.79 18.96 0.68
C LYS A 44 15.31 18.76 0.34
N THR A 45 14.53 18.20 1.26
CA THR A 45 13.08 18.14 1.09
C THR A 45 12.45 19.54 1.04
N LEU A 46 12.89 20.49 1.87
CA LEU A 46 12.41 21.87 1.81
C LEU A 46 12.75 22.56 0.48
N GLU A 47 13.95 22.33 -0.06
CA GLU A 47 14.33 22.82 -1.38
C GLU A 47 13.43 22.24 -2.48
N ASN A 48 13.20 20.93 -2.48
CA ASN A 48 12.35 20.26 -3.46
C ASN A 48 10.90 20.75 -3.43
N LEU A 49 10.39 21.22 -2.29
CA LEU A 49 9.06 21.83 -2.18
C LEU A 49 8.93 23.16 -2.95
N GLN A 50 10.02 23.77 -3.39
CA GLN A 50 9.97 24.97 -4.23
C GLN A 50 9.79 24.64 -5.71
N ASP A 51 10.07 23.40 -6.12
CA ASP A 51 9.96 22.96 -7.51
C ASP A 51 8.52 22.53 -7.86
N LYS A 52 7.96 23.13 -8.91
CA LYS A 52 6.64 22.77 -9.45
C LYS A 52 6.59 21.36 -10.03
N THR A 53 7.70 20.87 -10.60
CA THR A 53 7.74 19.52 -11.18
C THR A 53 7.61 18.44 -10.10
N PHE A 54 8.06 18.75 -8.87
CA PHE A 54 7.95 17.87 -7.71
C PHE A 54 6.51 17.58 -7.32
N TYR A 55 5.64 18.60 -7.29
CA TYR A 55 4.22 18.41 -7.01
C TYR A 55 3.51 17.59 -8.08
N LEU A 56 3.87 17.78 -9.35
CA LEU A 56 3.33 16.99 -10.44
C LEU A 56 3.73 15.51 -10.32
N ALA A 57 4.99 15.25 -9.95
CA ALA A 57 5.48 13.90 -9.67
C ALA A 57 4.73 13.24 -8.51
N ILE A 58 4.55 13.96 -7.40
CA ILE A 58 3.76 13.51 -6.24
C ILE A 58 2.34 13.15 -6.64
N PHE A 59 1.68 14.05 -7.38
CA PHE A 59 0.30 13.84 -7.81
C PHE A 59 0.17 12.61 -8.71
N ASN A 60 1.02 12.51 -9.74
CA ASN A 60 0.98 11.40 -10.69
C ASN A 60 1.25 10.05 -10.02
N THR A 61 2.28 9.96 -9.17
CA THR A 61 2.58 8.73 -8.42
C THR A 61 1.41 8.36 -7.51
N SER A 62 0.93 9.31 -6.72
CA SER A 62 -0.17 9.07 -5.79
C SER A 62 -1.45 8.62 -6.50
N TRP A 63 -1.81 9.30 -7.59
CA TRP A 63 -3.00 8.99 -8.38
C TRP A 63 -2.92 7.61 -9.03
N LYS A 64 -1.79 7.27 -9.67
CA LYS A 64 -1.60 5.97 -10.33
C LYS A 64 -1.66 4.81 -9.33
N ILE A 65 -0.98 4.96 -8.20
CA ILE A 65 -0.97 3.93 -7.14
C ILE A 65 -2.36 3.78 -6.52
N LEU A 66 -3.07 4.89 -6.26
CA LEU A 66 -4.43 4.86 -5.73
C LEU A 66 -5.40 4.18 -6.70
N MET A 67 -5.32 4.49 -7.99
CA MET A 67 -6.13 3.81 -9.01
C MET A 67 -5.86 2.31 -9.03
N GLY A 68 -4.59 1.90 -8.97
CA GLY A 68 -4.21 0.49 -8.88
C GLY A 68 -4.79 -0.17 -7.63
N PHE A 69 -4.62 0.45 -6.46
CA PHE A 69 -5.19 -0.02 -5.21
C PHE A 69 -6.71 -0.23 -5.28
N LEU A 70 -7.45 0.75 -5.81
CA LEU A 70 -8.91 0.68 -5.93
C LEU A 70 -9.36 -0.40 -6.92
N LEU A 71 -8.65 -0.58 -8.03
CA LEU A 71 -8.90 -1.68 -8.97
C LEU A 71 -8.68 -3.04 -8.29
N GLY A 72 -7.58 -3.18 -7.56
CA GLY A 72 -7.27 -4.40 -6.80
C GLY A 72 -8.30 -4.69 -5.71
N LEU A 73 -8.77 -3.66 -4.99
CA LEU A 73 -9.86 -3.76 -4.02
C LEU A 73 -11.14 -4.29 -4.68
N PHE A 74 -11.56 -3.66 -5.77
CA PHE A 74 -12.81 -4.03 -6.45
C PHE A 74 -12.77 -5.47 -6.96
N ILE A 75 -11.69 -5.84 -7.68
CA ILE A 75 -11.52 -7.19 -8.23
C ILE A 75 -11.39 -8.22 -7.10
N GLY A 76 -10.57 -7.93 -6.07
CA GLY A 76 -10.34 -8.84 -4.95
C GLY A 76 -11.62 -9.14 -4.18
N VAL A 77 -12.41 -8.11 -3.87
CA VAL A 77 -13.71 -8.28 -3.22
C VAL A 77 -14.64 -9.11 -4.09
N ILE A 78 -14.85 -8.76 -5.36
CA ILE A 78 -15.77 -9.51 -6.23
C ILE A 78 -15.36 -10.98 -6.36
N LEU A 79 -14.09 -11.25 -6.66
CA LEU A 79 -13.62 -12.61 -6.87
C LEU A 79 -13.64 -13.44 -5.58
N SER A 80 -13.46 -12.82 -4.41
CA SER A 80 -13.60 -13.51 -3.12
C SER A 80 -15.05 -13.93 -2.84
N PHE A 81 -16.04 -13.09 -3.16
CA PHE A 81 -17.46 -13.44 -3.03
C PHE A 81 -17.87 -14.58 -3.97
N ILE A 82 -17.37 -14.56 -5.22
CA ILE A 82 -17.61 -15.65 -6.18
C ILE A 82 -16.97 -16.94 -5.65
N SER A 83 -15.72 -16.88 -5.17
CA SER A 83 -15.00 -18.02 -4.60
C SER A 83 -15.68 -18.58 -3.35
N TYR A 84 -16.27 -17.73 -2.52
CA TYR A 84 -17.04 -18.15 -1.35
C TYR A 84 -18.30 -18.93 -1.75
N LYS A 85 -18.98 -18.53 -2.82
CA LYS A 85 -20.20 -19.20 -3.30
C LYS A 85 -19.91 -20.47 -4.10
N PHE A 86 -18.83 -20.49 -4.88
CA PHE A 86 -18.51 -21.59 -5.80
C PHE A 86 -17.14 -22.20 -5.49
N LYS A 87 -17.15 -23.38 -4.85
CA LYS A 87 -15.92 -24.08 -4.45
C LYS A 87 -14.98 -24.35 -5.63
N THR A 88 -15.52 -24.80 -6.77
CA THR A 88 -14.72 -25.01 -7.99
C THR A 88 -14.00 -23.74 -8.42
N PHE A 89 -14.67 -22.58 -8.37
CA PHE A 89 -14.04 -21.30 -8.74
C PHE A 89 -12.91 -20.93 -7.77
N LYS A 90 -13.09 -21.17 -6.48
CA LYS A 90 -12.04 -21.02 -5.46
C LYS A 90 -10.83 -21.88 -5.79
N ASP A 91 -11.03 -23.14 -6.19
CA ASP A 91 -9.93 -24.08 -6.47
C ASP A 91 -9.05 -23.62 -7.65
N PHE A 92 -9.58 -22.84 -8.60
CA PHE A 92 -8.80 -22.22 -9.68
C PHE A 92 -8.14 -20.89 -9.30
N ILE A 93 -8.87 -20.00 -8.61
CA ILE A 93 -8.35 -18.65 -8.31
C ILE A 93 -7.37 -18.66 -7.13
N TYR A 94 -7.58 -19.51 -6.14
CA TYR A 94 -6.74 -19.52 -4.94
C TYR A 94 -5.26 -19.82 -5.24
N PRO A 95 -4.89 -20.83 -6.06
CA PRO A 95 -3.49 -21.04 -6.46
C PRO A 95 -2.88 -19.86 -7.21
N LEU A 96 -3.63 -19.21 -8.11
CA LEU A 96 -3.18 -18.01 -8.83
C LEU A 96 -2.84 -16.87 -7.85
N VAL A 97 -3.68 -16.66 -6.83
CA VAL A 97 -3.44 -15.64 -5.81
C VAL A 97 -2.22 -15.97 -4.95
N GLN A 98 -2.01 -17.24 -4.58
CA GLN A 98 -0.80 -17.66 -3.87
C GLN A 98 0.46 -17.48 -4.71
N PHE A 99 0.39 -17.77 -6.02
CA PHE A 99 1.47 -17.51 -6.96
C PHE A 99 1.84 -16.03 -6.99
N ILE A 100 0.86 -15.13 -7.17
CA ILE A 100 1.08 -13.68 -7.18
C ILE A 100 1.77 -13.21 -5.89
N LYS A 101 1.37 -13.74 -4.72
CA LYS A 101 1.99 -13.38 -3.43
C LYS A 101 3.42 -13.89 -3.28
N SER A 102 3.77 -14.97 -3.96
CA SER A 102 5.07 -15.64 -3.83
C SER A 102 6.11 -15.10 -4.80
N VAL A 103 5.68 -14.58 -5.94
CA VAL A 103 6.59 -14.06 -6.97
C VAL A 103 7.22 -12.74 -6.51
N PRO A 104 8.56 -12.58 -6.63
CA PRO A 104 9.21 -11.30 -6.38
C PRO A 104 8.65 -10.20 -7.28
N VAL A 105 8.18 -9.11 -6.66
CA VAL A 105 7.55 -7.99 -7.37
C VAL A 105 8.46 -7.44 -8.47
N VAL A 106 9.77 -7.34 -8.22
CA VAL A 106 10.77 -6.83 -9.18
C VAL A 106 10.81 -7.68 -10.45
N SER A 107 10.91 -9.00 -10.32
CA SER A 107 10.93 -9.92 -11.47
C SER A 107 9.64 -9.82 -12.28
N PHE A 108 8.51 -9.65 -11.59
CA PHE A 108 7.21 -9.51 -12.25
C PHE A 108 7.06 -8.19 -13.00
N ILE A 109 7.61 -7.08 -12.46
CA ILE A 109 7.67 -5.80 -13.16
C ILE A 109 8.47 -5.93 -14.46
N MET A 110 9.65 -6.57 -14.40
CA MET A 110 10.51 -6.77 -15.57
C MET A 110 9.80 -7.59 -16.67
N LEU A 111 9.06 -8.63 -16.30
CA LEU A 111 8.26 -9.41 -17.25
C LEU A 111 7.16 -8.56 -17.87
N LEU A 112 6.40 -7.80 -17.07
CA LEU A 112 5.30 -6.99 -17.58
C LEU A 112 5.78 -5.83 -18.48
N LEU A 113 7.00 -5.33 -18.30
CA LEU A 113 7.61 -4.36 -19.22
C LEU A 113 7.73 -4.87 -20.67
N MET A 114 7.82 -6.20 -20.87
CA MET A 114 7.90 -6.77 -22.22
C MET A 114 6.56 -6.69 -22.96
N PHE A 115 5.45 -6.64 -22.23
CA PHE A 115 4.09 -6.70 -22.79
C PHE A 115 3.33 -5.37 -22.66
N LEU A 116 3.68 -4.54 -21.66
CA LEU A 116 2.98 -3.31 -21.31
C LEU A 116 3.94 -2.13 -21.34
N ASN A 117 3.42 -0.98 -21.79
CA ASN A 117 4.16 0.27 -21.70
C ASN A 117 4.38 0.68 -20.23
N SER A 118 5.56 1.20 -19.92
CA SER A 118 5.97 1.59 -18.56
C SER A 118 5.00 2.54 -17.86
N LYS A 119 4.31 3.41 -18.61
CA LYS A 119 3.33 4.36 -18.05
C LYS A 119 2.19 3.68 -17.30
N TYR A 120 1.85 2.43 -17.66
CA TYR A 120 0.76 1.68 -17.06
C TYR A 120 1.18 0.84 -15.85
N LEU A 121 2.47 0.49 -15.72
CA LEU A 121 2.93 -0.42 -14.68
C LEU A 121 2.67 0.10 -13.26
N SER A 122 2.77 1.42 -13.10
CA SER A 122 2.50 2.13 -11.84
C SER A 122 1.03 2.00 -11.37
N VAL A 123 0.13 1.50 -12.23
CA VAL A 123 -1.26 1.18 -11.92
C VAL A 123 -1.46 -0.33 -11.81
N PHE A 124 -1.00 -1.10 -12.80
CA PHE A 124 -1.23 -2.54 -12.86
C PHE A 124 -0.54 -3.31 -11.74
N ILE A 125 0.69 -2.93 -11.38
CA ILE A 125 1.46 -3.64 -10.35
C ILE A 125 0.80 -3.47 -8.97
N PRO A 126 0.47 -2.24 -8.51
CA PRO A 126 -0.35 -2.06 -7.30
C PRO A 126 -1.71 -2.78 -7.36
N ALA A 127 -2.37 -2.82 -8.52
CA ALA A 127 -3.65 -3.51 -8.69
C ALA A 127 -3.54 -5.00 -8.45
N ILE A 128 -2.55 -5.67 -9.04
CA ILE A 128 -2.32 -7.10 -8.89
C ILE A 128 -1.96 -7.45 -7.43
N MET A 129 -1.11 -6.63 -6.79
CA MET A 129 -0.71 -6.84 -5.40
C MET A 129 -1.85 -6.59 -4.41
N SER A 130 -2.61 -5.51 -4.60
CA SER A 130 -3.83 -5.23 -3.83
C SER A 130 -4.88 -6.31 -4.02
N PHE A 131 -5.11 -6.76 -5.25
CA PHE A 131 -6.03 -7.84 -5.57
C PHE A 131 -5.75 -9.08 -4.72
N ALA A 132 -4.50 -9.53 -4.67
CA ALA A 132 -4.13 -10.73 -3.91
C ALA A 132 -4.40 -10.59 -2.40
N ILE A 133 -4.13 -9.40 -1.84
CA ILE A 133 -4.37 -9.12 -0.41
C ILE A 133 -5.86 -9.03 -0.11
N PHE A 134 -6.63 -8.27 -0.90
CA PHE A 134 -8.07 -8.16 -0.70
C PHE A 134 -8.78 -9.49 -0.92
N TYR A 135 -8.40 -10.25 -1.96
CA TYR A 135 -8.98 -11.57 -2.19
C TYR A 135 -8.82 -12.48 -0.97
N THR A 136 -7.61 -12.58 -0.42
CA THR A 136 -7.32 -13.46 0.72
C THR A 136 -8.03 -13.00 1.99
N ASN A 137 -7.91 -11.71 2.35
CA ASN A 137 -8.54 -11.18 3.57
C ASN A 137 -10.07 -11.29 3.53
N ILE A 138 -10.69 -10.99 2.39
CA ILE A 138 -12.15 -11.03 2.28
C ILE A 138 -12.67 -12.45 2.18
N LEU A 139 -11.96 -13.35 1.48
CA LEU A 139 -12.34 -14.76 1.47
C LEU A 139 -12.26 -15.39 2.86
N GLU A 140 -11.20 -15.09 3.63
CA GLU A 140 -11.09 -15.50 5.04
C GLU A 140 -12.22 -14.92 5.89
N GLY A 141 -12.54 -13.64 5.70
CA GLY A 141 -13.66 -13.01 6.38
C GLY A 141 -15.01 -13.67 6.09
N LEU A 142 -15.25 -14.02 4.82
CA LEU A 142 -16.47 -14.72 4.41
C LEU A 142 -16.55 -16.14 5.02
N LEU A 143 -15.44 -16.87 5.04
CA LEU A 143 -15.37 -18.23 5.61
C LEU A 143 -15.45 -18.23 7.14
N SER A 144 -15.16 -17.11 7.80
CA SER A 144 -15.26 -16.96 9.25
C SER A 144 -16.70 -16.77 9.78
N ILE A 145 -17.68 -16.55 8.89
CA ILE A 145 -19.08 -16.34 9.26
C ILE A 145 -19.68 -17.65 9.78
N ASP A 146 -20.26 -17.62 10.97
CA ASP A 146 -20.93 -18.79 11.55
C ASP A 146 -22.11 -19.24 10.66
N TYR A 147 -22.11 -20.52 10.31
CA TYR A 147 -23.16 -21.16 9.53
C TYR A 147 -24.55 -20.98 10.18
N LYS A 148 -24.62 -20.93 11.52
CA LYS A 148 -25.88 -20.74 12.26
C LYS A 148 -26.52 -19.38 11.97
N ILE A 149 -25.72 -18.33 11.76
CA ILE A 149 -26.22 -16.99 11.39
C ILE A 149 -26.86 -17.04 10.00
N LEU A 150 -26.27 -17.80 9.08
CA LEU A 150 -26.79 -17.97 7.73
C LEU A 150 -28.05 -18.84 7.70
N GLU A 151 -28.12 -19.90 8.52
CA GLU A 151 -29.32 -20.73 8.70
C GLU A 151 -30.47 -19.93 9.30
N MET A 152 -30.21 -19.16 10.36
CA MET A 152 -31.20 -18.24 10.94
C MET A 152 -31.72 -17.28 9.87
N ALA A 153 -30.83 -16.65 9.10
CA ALA A 153 -31.23 -15.74 8.03
C ALA A 153 -32.06 -16.41 6.93
N LYS A 154 -31.88 -17.73 6.71
CA LYS A 154 -32.70 -18.52 5.79
C LYS A 154 -34.08 -18.82 6.38
N ILE A 155 -34.17 -19.20 7.66
CA ILE A 155 -35.43 -19.47 8.36
C ILE A 155 -36.31 -18.23 8.40
N PHE A 156 -35.74 -17.08 8.76
CA PHE A 156 -36.44 -15.79 8.78
C PHE A 156 -36.62 -15.16 7.39
N SER A 157 -36.29 -15.88 6.31
CA SER A 157 -36.44 -15.42 4.92
C SER A 157 -35.83 -14.03 4.65
N ILE A 158 -34.70 -13.73 5.28
CA ILE A 158 -34.02 -12.44 5.15
C ILE A 158 -33.57 -12.26 3.69
N SER A 159 -33.98 -11.14 3.10
CA SER A 159 -33.64 -10.78 1.72
C SER A 159 -32.12 -10.71 1.50
N THR A 160 -31.66 -10.97 0.28
CA THR A 160 -30.22 -10.94 -0.06
C THR A 160 -29.58 -9.58 0.23
N LYS A 161 -30.31 -8.48 0.01
CA LYS A 161 -29.84 -7.13 0.34
C LYS A 161 -29.61 -6.95 1.85
N ASN A 162 -30.54 -7.45 2.67
CA ASN A 162 -30.42 -7.40 4.12
C ASN A 162 -29.30 -8.32 4.63
N LYS A 163 -29.12 -9.51 4.05
CA LYS A 163 -27.97 -10.38 4.36
C LYS A 163 -26.66 -9.68 4.04
N LEU A 164 -26.55 -9.03 2.88
CA LEU A 164 -25.34 -8.29 2.47
C LEU A 164 -25.00 -7.18 3.47
N LYS A 165 -26.00 -6.39 3.88
CA LYS A 165 -25.80 -5.26 4.79
C LYS A 165 -25.58 -5.67 6.25
N TYR A 166 -26.40 -6.58 6.78
CA TYR A 166 -26.43 -6.86 8.22
C TYR A 166 -25.55 -8.03 8.64
N ILE A 167 -25.26 -8.98 7.74
CA ILE A 167 -24.44 -10.15 8.06
C ILE A 167 -23.06 -10.00 7.44
N TYR A 168 -22.99 -9.96 6.10
CA TYR A 168 -21.72 -9.95 5.38
C TYR A 168 -20.91 -8.69 5.67
N LEU A 169 -21.48 -7.50 5.45
CA LEU A 169 -20.75 -6.24 5.63
C LEU A 169 -20.22 -6.09 7.07
N HIS A 170 -21.00 -6.46 8.08
CA HIS A 170 -20.60 -6.38 9.50
C HIS A 170 -19.46 -7.34 9.84
N SER A 171 -19.55 -8.59 9.37
CA SER A 171 -18.51 -9.60 9.60
C SER A 171 -17.22 -9.27 8.84
N LEU A 172 -17.33 -8.62 7.67
CA LEU A 172 -16.20 -8.28 6.82
C LEU A 172 -15.49 -6.97 7.20
N LYS A 173 -16.08 -6.09 8.03
CA LYS A 173 -15.42 -4.82 8.42
C LYS A 173 -13.98 -4.98 8.91
N PRO A 174 -13.67 -5.88 9.87
CA PRO A 174 -12.30 -6.04 10.35
C PRO A 174 -11.35 -6.56 9.25
N TYR A 175 -11.83 -7.44 8.36
CA TYR A 175 -11.06 -7.98 7.25
C TYR A 175 -10.83 -6.95 6.13
N LEU A 176 -11.81 -6.10 5.85
CA LEU A 176 -11.65 -4.95 4.94
C LEU A 176 -10.64 -3.95 5.50
N TYR A 177 -10.69 -3.67 6.80
CA TYR A 177 -9.75 -2.75 7.45
C TYR A 177 -8.32 -3.29 7.43
N SER A 178 -8.14 -4.56 7.82
CA SER A 178 -6.84 -5.25 7.76
C SER A 178 -6.32 -5.33 6.33
N GLY A 179 -7.17 -5.78 5.40
CA GLY A 179 -6.85 -5.88 3.98
C GLY A 179 -6.45 -4.54 3.39
N ALA A 180 -7.16 -3.45 3.71
CA ALA A 180 -6.82 -2.12 3.23
C ALA A 180 -5.49 -1.60 3.77
N SER A 181 -5.19 -1.79 5.06
CA SER A 181 -3.90 -1.38 5.65
C SER A 181 -2.73 -2.12 4.97
N LEU A 182 -2.84 -3.45 4.85
CA LEU A 182 -1.82 -4.28 4.20
C LEU A 182 -1.67 -3.96 2.71
N ALA A 183 -2.79 -3.86 2.00
CA ALA A 183 -2.84 -3.58 0.57
C ALA A 183 -2.28 -2.20 0.23
N MET A 184 -2.53 -1.20 1.08
CA MET A 184 -2.02 0.15 0.82
C MET A 184 -0.50 0.22 0.96
N GLY A 185 0.04 -0.39 2.02
CA GLY A 185 1.48 -0.47 2.24
C GLY A 185 2.20 -1.21 1.12
N ILE A 186 1.66 -2.34 0.64
CA ILE A 186 2.28 -3.06 -0.49
C ILE A 186 2.11 -2.31 -1.82
N SER A 187 0.98 -1.66 -2.04
CA SER A 187 0.69 -0.94 -3.28
C SER A 187 1.64 0.23 -3.49
N PHE A 188 1.94 0.97 -2.43
CA PHE A 188 2.90 2.06 -2.51
C PHE A 188 4.32 1.56 -2.83
N LYS A 189 4.77 0.50 -2.14
CA LYS A 189 6.09 -0.11 -2.39
C LYS A 189 6.20 -0.66 -3.80
N ALA A 190 5.20 -1.42 -4.24
CA ALA A 190 5.18 -2.07 -5.55
C ALA A 190 5.02 -1.05 -6.68
N GLY A 191 4.19 -0.03 -6.48
CA GLY A 191 3.97 1.06 -7.44
C GLY A 191 5.21 1.92 -7.65
N LEU A 192 5.88 2.34 -6.57
CA LEU A 192 7.16 3.06 -6.67
C LEU A 192 8.24 2.19 -7.32
N SER A 193 8.30 0.90 -6.98
CA SER A 193 9.24 -0.02 -7.64
C SER A 193 8.96 -0.11 -9.15
N ALA A 194 7.69 -0.14 -9.54
CA ALA A 194 7.27 -0.15 -10.94
C ALA A 194 7.64 1.16 -11.66
N GLU A 195 7.53 2.30 -10.99
CA GLU A 195 7.95 3.59 -11.54
C GLU A 195 9.47 3.70 -11.70
N VAL A 196 10.24 3.21 -10.72
CA VAL A 196 11.72 3.23 -10.77
C VAL A 196 12.23 2.30 -11.86
N ILE A 197 11.74 1.06 -11.91
CA ILE A 197 12.19 0.05 -12.88
C ILE A 197 11.66 0.36 -14.28
N GLY A 198 10.40 0.77 -14.38
CA GLY A 198 9.76 1.14 -15.65
C GLY A 198 10.14 2.53 -16.14
N ILE A 199 10.81 3.34 -15.32
CA ILE A 199 11.26 4.68 -15.69
C ILE A 199 10.06 5.54 -16.13
N ALA A 200 9.03 5.62 -15.28
CA ALA A 200 7.76 6.25 -15.64
C ALA A 200 7.85 7.79 -15.59
N ASP A 201 7.55 8.48 -16.69
CA ASP A 201 7.67 9.93 -16.77
C ASP A 201 6.85 10.68 -15.71
N LYS A 202 7.43 11.78 -15.20
CA LYS A 202 6.80 12.72 -14.26
C LYS A 202 6.25 12.02 -13.02
N THR A 203 7.07 11.15 -12.41
CA THR A 203 6.74 10.40 -11.20
C THR A 203 7.87 10.51 -10.17
N ILE A 204 7.55 10.25 -8.90
CA ILE A 204 8.55 10.14 -7.84
C ILE A 204 9.55 9.02 -8.18
N GLY A 205 9.08 7.89 -8.72
CA GLY A 205 9.99 6.80 -9.08
C GLY A 205 11.01 7.18 -10.16
N ARG A 206 10.66 8.04 -11.13
CA ARG A 206 11.64 8.59 -12.09
C ARG A 206 12.65 9.51 -11.42
N MET A 207 12.22 10.38 -10.51
CA MET A 207 13.12 11.24 -9.73
C MET A 207 14.08 10.42 -8.85
N LEU A 208 13.60 9.34 -8.24
CA LEU A 208 14.44 8.36 -7.53
C LEU A 208 15.45 7.69 -8.45
N TYR A 209 15.02 7.25 -9.63
CA TYR A 209 15.90 6.64 -10.62
C TYR A 209 17.00 7.61 -11.08
N GLU A 210 16.65 8.85 -11.42
CA GLU A 210 17.62 9.87 -11.85
C GLU A 210 18.60 10.22 -10.72
N SER A 211 18.11 10.41 -9.49
CA SER A 211 18.96 10.65 -8.32
C SER A 211 19.95 9.51 -8.08
N LYS A 212 19.52 8.26 -8.29
CA LYS A 212 20.40 7.09 -8.23
C LYS A 212 21.46 7.13 -9.33
N VAL A 213 21.08 7.44 -10.57
CA VAL A 213 22.01 7.48 -11.72
C VAL A 213 23.07 8.57 -11.54
N TYR A 214 22.68 9.73 -11.04
CA TYR A 214 23.60 10.86 -10.78
C TYR A 214 24.28 10.81 -9.41
N LEU A 215 24.07 9.74 -8.63
CA LEU A 215 24.58 9.60 -7.27
C LEU A 215 24.20 10.78 -6.35
N ASP A 216 23.07 11.43 -6.62
CA ASP A 216 22.49 12.46 -5.75
C ASP A 216 21.70 11.79 -4.62
N ILE A 217 22.45 11.33 -3.64
CA ILE A 217 21.89 10.53 -2.54
C ILE A 217 21.04 11.42 -1.62
N ALA A 218 21.33 12.71 -1.53
CA ALA A 218 20.51 13.64 -0.75
C ALA A 218 19.09 13.73 -1.32
N ASN A 219 18.96 13.89 -2.64
CA ASN A 219 17.65 13.86 -3.30
C ASN A 219 16.99 12.48 -3.26
N LEU A 220 17.77 11.39 -3.38
CA LEU A 220 17.24 10.03 -3.26
C LEU A 220 16.57 9.79 -1.90
N PHE A 221 17.22 10.18 -0.80
CA PHE A 221 16.64 10.09 0.54
C PHE A 221 15.45 11.05 0.72
N SER A 222 15.53 12.27 0.19
CA SER A 222 14.43 13.24 0.22
C SER A 222 13.17 12.70 -0.44
N TYR A 223 13.29 12.16 -1.66
CA TYR A 223 12.15 11.58 -2.40
C TYR A 223 11.61 10.32 -1.72
N THR A 224 12.48 9.48 -1.16
CA THR A 224 12.07 8.32 -0.37
C THR A 224 11.28 8.73 0.88
N PHE A 225 11.74 9.77 1.58
CA PHE A 225 11.07 10.31 2.76
C PHE A 225 9.68 10.87 2.41
N VAL A 226 9.57 11.64 1.34
CA VAL A 226 8.28 12.18 0.88
C VAL A 226 7.34 11.06 0.43
N ALA A 227 7.82 10.08 -0.31
CA ALA A 227 7.05 8.90 -0.70
C ALA A 227 6.49 8.14 0.52
N MET A 228 7.31 7.97 1.57
CA MET A 228 6.89 7.35 2.83
C MET A 228 5.80 8.18 3.54
N ILE A 229 5.95 9.50 3.62
CA ILE A 229 4.92 10.38 4.21
C ILE A 229 3.60 10.25 3.45
N ILE A 230 3.66 10.30 2.13
CA ILE A 230 2.49 10.16 1.26
C ILE A 230 1.81 8.81 1.51
N ALA A 231 2.56 7.71 1.52
CA ALA A 231 2.02 6.38 1.78
C ALA A 231 1.28 6.32 3.13
N ILE A 232 1.87 6.88 4.20
CA ILE A 232 1.26 6.92 5.53
C ILE A 232 -0.01 7.79 5.55
N ILE A 233 0.01 8.95 4.88
CA ILE A 233 -1.15 9.84 4.78
C ILE A 233 -2.29 9.11 4.09
N PHE A 234 -2.02 8.49 2.94
CA PHE A 234 -3.04 7.77 2.19
C PHE A 234 -3.59 6.57 2.95
N GLU A 235 -2.74 5.78 3.61
CA GLU A 235 -3.19 4.67 4.46
C GLU A 235 -4.14 5.19 5.54
N LYS A 236 -3.76 6.26 6.26
CA LYS A 236 -4.61 6.86 7.29
C LYS A 236 -5.92 7.39 6.73
N ILE A 237 -5.91 8.05 5.58
CA ILE A 237 -7.12 8.57 4.91
C ILE A 237 -8.06 7.41 4.56
N ILE A 238 -7.55 6.35 3.91
CA ILE A 238 -8.36 5.19 3.54
C ILE A 238 -8.93 4.50 4.77
N LEU A 239 -8.13 4.28 5.81
CA LEU A 239 -8.60 3.64 7.04
C LEU A 239 -9.60 4.52 7.81
N PHE A 240 -9.45 5.85 7.76
CA PHE A 240 -10.41 6.79 8.33
C PHE A 240 -11.74 6.75 7.58
N ILE A 241 -11.71 6.76 6.25
CA ILE A 241 -12.90 6.61 5.39
C ILE A 241 -13.59 5.28 5.73
N LEU A 242 -12.86 4.16 5.72
CA LEU A 242 -13.43 2.85 6.01
C LEU A 242 -14.08 2.80 7.40
N ARG A 243 -13.45 3.35 8.44
CA ARG A 243 -14.03 3.40 9.79
C ARG A 243 -15.31 4.25 9.87
N ARG A 244 -15.46 5.27 9.02
CA ARG A 244 -16.64 6.13 9.01
C ARG A 244 -17.83 5.50 8.29
N PHE A 245 -17.56 4.74 7.22
CA PHE A 245 -18.59 4.12 6.39
C PHE A 245 -18.96 2.69 6.80
N LEU A 246 -18.06 2.00 7.51
CA LEU A 246 -18.25 0.65 8.06
C LEU A 246 -18.43 0.75 9.57
#